data_AF-A0A2T4LS87-F1
#
_entry.id   AF-A0A2T4LS87-F1
#
_cell.length_a   1.000
_cell.length_b   1.000
_cell.length_c   1.000
_cell.angle_alpha   90.00
_cell.angle_beta   90.00
_cell.angle_gamma   90.00
#
_symmetry.space_group_name_H-M   'P 1'
#
loop_
_entity.id
_entity.type
_entity.pdbx_description
1 polymer ?
#
loop_
_entity_poly.entity_id
_entity_poly.type
_entity_poly.pdbx_seq_one_letter_code
_entity_poly.pdbx_strand_id
1 'polypeptide(L)' 'LYSPVQFIDSTKWLLDQGVDHFIEIGPGKVLSGLIKKINRDVKLTSIQTLEDVKRWNEND' A
#
# COMPACT_ATOMS: atom_id res chain seq x y z
N LEU A 1 -14.62 7.87 24.14
CA LEU A 1 -13.20 7.45 24.14
C LEU A 1 -12.88 7.02 22.72
N TYR A 2 -12.05 7.74 21.98
CA TYR A 2 -11.60 7.35 20.64
C TYR A 2 -10.08 7.49 20.57
N SER A 3 -9.44 6.56 19.88
CA SER A 3 -7.99 6.55 19.66
C SER A 3 -7.67 6.96 18.22
N PRO A 4 -6.54 7.63 17.96
CA PRO A 4 -6.14 8.00 16.61
C PRO A 4 -5.67 6.79 15.79
N VAL A 5 -5.79 6.90 14.46
CA VAL A 5 -5.23 5.93 13.51
C VAL A 5 -3.76 6.26 13.27
N GLN A 6 -2.86 5.38 13.71
CA GLN A 6 -1.41 5.56 13.61
C GLN A 6 -0.84 5.05 12.28
N PHE A 7 -1.37 5.52 11.14
CA PHE A 7 -1.00 4.98 9.83
C PHE A 7 0.49 5.15 9.48
N ILE A 8 1.09 6.28 9.88
CA ILE A 8 2.50 6.56 9.63
C ILE A 8 3.38 5.58 10.40
N ASP A 9 3.09 5.35 11.68
CA ASP A 9 3.89 4.46 12.52
C ASP A 9 3.74 3.00 12.08
N SER A 10 2.52 2.57 11.71
CA SER A 10 2.31 1.24 11.13
C SER A 10 3.09 1.04 9.82
N THR A 11 3.15 2.07 8.96
CA THR A 11 3.91 2.01 7.71
C THR A 11 5.41 1.92 7.97
N LYS A 12 5.94 2.74 8.89
CA LYS A 12 7.35 2.68 9.30
C LYS A 12 7.72 1.33 9.89
N TRP A 13 6.86 0.77 10.73
CA TRP A 13 7.08 -0.55 11.29
C TRP A 13 7.21 -1.63 10.20
N LEU A 14 6.36 -1.60 9.17
CA LEU A 14 6.45 -2.53 8.03
C LEU A 14 7.76 -2.35 7.26
N LEU A 15 8.20 -1.11 7.03
CA LEU A 15 9.50 -0.82 6.40
C LEU A 15 10.66 -1.41 7.23
N ASP A 16 10.61 -1.26 8.56
CA ASP A 16 11.61 -1.81 9.47
C ASP A 16 11.62 -3.35 9.47
N GLN A 17 10.50 -3.99 9.12
CA GLN A 17 10.43 -5.43 8.89
C GLN A 17 10.93 -5.86 7.49
N GLY A 18 11.38 -4.91 6.66
CA GLY A 18 11.90 -5.18 5.31
C GLY A 18 10.82 -5.23 4.22
N VAL A 19 9.60 -4.77 4.49
CA VAL A 19 8.57 -4.64 3.44
C VAL A 19 8.96 -3.52 2.49
N ASP A 20 9.10 -3.86 1.21
CA ASP A 20 9.48 -2.94 0.13
C ASP A 20 8.40 -2.78 -0.95
N HIS A 21 7.38 -3.65 -0.97
CA HIS A 21 6.26 -3.62 -1.91
C HIS A 21 4.93 -3.61 -1.16
N PHE A 22 4.18 -2.52 -1.33
CA PHE A 22 2.82 -2.37 -0.78
C PHE A 22 1.78 -2.52 -1.88
N ILE A 23 0.73 -3.30 -1.59
CA ILE A 23 -0.40 -3.55 -2.50
C ILE A 23 -1.68 -2.98 -1.86
N GLU A 24 -2.24 -1.93 -2.45
CA GLU A 24 -3.52 -1.34 -2.04
C GLU A 24 -4.67 -2.05 -2.76
N ILE A 25 -5.54 -2.72 -2.02
CA ILE A 25 -6.72 -3.40 -2.55
C ILE A 25 -7.96 -2.60 -2.18
N GLY A 26 -8.63 -2.03 -3.18
CA GLY A 26 -9.79 -1.17 -2.99
C GLY A 26 -9.83 0.00 -3.98
N PRO A 27 -10.93 0.77 -3.99
CA PRO A 27 -11.08 1.88 -4.93
C PRO A 27 -10.12 3.04 -4.62
N GLY A 28 -9.54 3.63 -5.67
CA GLY A 28 -8.63 4.75 -5.55
C GLY A 28 -7.18 4.34 -5.22
N LYS A 29 -6.37 5.34 -4.84
CA LYS A 29 -4.92 5.19 -4.58
C LYS A 29 -4.48 6.00 -3.36
N VAL A 30 -5.38 6.12 -2.37
CA VAL A 30 -5.18 7.04 -1.24
C VAL A 30 -4.05 6.53 -0.35
N LEU A 31 -4.07 5.26 0.03
CA LEU A 31 -3.05 4.68 0.89
C LEU A 31 -1.70 4.66 0.17
N SER A 32 -1.68 4.31 -1.11
CA SER A 32 -0.48 4.37 -1.95
C SER A 32 0.11 5.78 -1.98
N GLY A 33 -0.74 6.81 -2.09
CA GLY A 33 -0.32 8.21 -2.05
C GLY A 33 0.25 8.63 -0.70
N LEU A 34 -0.32 8.15 0.41
CA LEU A 34 0.20 8.39 1.76
C LEU A 34 1.55 7.69 1.96
N ILE A 35 1.67 6.42 1.59
CA ILE A 35 2.91 5.64 1.68
C ILE A 35 4.02 6.32 0.85
N LYS A 36 3.72 6.77 -0.37
CA LYS A 36 4.69 7.49 -1.23
C LYS A 36 5.24 8.78 -0.60
N LYS A 37 4.46 9.44 0.27
CA LYS A 37 4.93 10.61 1.03
C LYS A 37 5.82 10.22 2.22
N ILE A 38 5.61 9.02 2.79
CA ILE A 38 6.40 8.47 3.90
C ILE A 38 7.74 7.93 3.38
N ASN A 39 7.73 7.14 2.29
CA ASN A 39 8.90 6.59 1.65
C ASN A 39 8.68 6.53 0.12
N ARG A 40 9.62 7.07 -0.66
CA ARG A 40 9.53 7.15 -2.13
C ARG A 40 10.16 5.95 -2.85
N ASP A 41 10.96 5.16 -2.14
CA ASP A 41 11.78 4.10 -2.71
C ASP A 41 11.06 2.73 -2.72
N VAL A 42 9.85 2.67 -2.15
CA VAL A 42 9.03 1.45 -2.13
C VAL A 42 8.21 1.28 -3.39
N LYS A 43 8.00 0.02 -3.78
CA LYS A 43 7.11 -0.37 -4.86
C LYS A 43 5.67 -0.26 -4.39
N LEU A 44 4.81 0.29 -5.23
CA LEU A 44 3.39 0.50 -4.95
C LEU A 44 2.55 -0.09 -6.08
N THR A 45 1.63 -0.98 -5.74
CA THR A 45 0.61 -1.50 -6.65
C THR A 45 -0.78 -1.22 -6.09
N SER A 46 -1.73 -0.92 -6.96
CA SER A 46 -3.13 -0.72 -6.58
C SER A 46 -4.00 -1.64 -7.43
N ILE A 47 -4.87 -2.40 -6.79
CA ILE A 47 -5.81 -3.36 -7.39
C ILE A 47 -7.21 -2.87 -7.04
N GLN A 48 -7.94 -2.40 -8.05
CA GLN A 48 -9.25 -1.74 -7.86
C GLN A 48 -10.37 -2.46 -8.61
N THR A 49 -10.02 -3.12 -9.71
CA THR A 49 -10.97 -3.74 -10.64
C THR A 49 -10.66 -5.21 -10.87
N LEU A 50 -11.62 -5.93 -11.43
CA LEU A 50 -11.41 -7.31 -11.87
C LEU A 50 -10.30 -7.41 -12.94
N GLU A 51 -10.15 -6.39 -13.79
CA GLU A 51 -9.07 -6.34 -14.77
C GLU A 51 -7.70 -6.23 -14.10
N ASP A 52 -7.57 -5.43 -13.04
CA ASP A 52 -6.33 -5.35 -12.26
C ASP A 52 -5.98 -6.69 -11.63
N VAL A 53 -6.98 -7.42 -11.11
CA VAL A 53 -6.80 -8.77 -10.55
C VAL A 53 -6.33 -9.75 -11.62
N LYS A 54 -6.97 -9.76 -12.80
CA LYS A 54 -6.57 -10.62 -13.92
C LYS A 54 -5.13 -10.33 -14.35
N ARG A 55 -4.79 -9.05 -14.53
CA ARG A 55 -3.43 -8.63 -14.88
C ARG A 55 -2.42 -9.05 -13.81
N TRP A 56 -2.75 -8.96 -12.52
CA TRP A 56 -1.87 -9.42 -11.45
C TRP A 56 -1.60 -10.93 -11.57
N ASN A 57 -2.64 -11.75 -11.75
CA ASN A 57 -2.53 -13.20 -11.87
C ASN A 57 -1.78 -13.69 -13.12
N GLU A 58 -1.68 -12.86 -14.17
CA GLU A 58 -0.92 -13.18 -15.40
C GLU A 58 0.58 -12.89 -15.26
N ASN A 59 0.98 -12.12 -14.25
CA ASN A 59 2.36 -11.66 -14.05
C ASN A 59 3.02 -12.23 -12.76
N ASP A 60 2.32 -13.12 -12.05
CA ASP A 60 2.84 -14.00 -10.98
C ASP A 60 3.25 -15.36 -11.57
#